data_AF-A0A9D8X639-F1
#
_entry.id   AF-A0A9D8X639-F1
#
_cell.length_a   1.000
_cell.length_b   1.000
_cell.length_c   1.000
_cell.angle_alpha   90.00
_cell.angle_beta   90.00
_cell.angle_gamma   90.00
#
_symmetry.space_group_name_H-M   'P 1'
#
loop_
_entity.id
_entity.type
_entity.pdbx_description
1 polymer ?
#
loop_
_entity_poly.entity_id
_entity_poly.type
_entity_poly.pdbx_seq_one_letter_code
_entity_poly.pdbx_strand_id
1 'polypeptide(L)'
;MSNYFEAENETPRYIGNLFADTDKSDGGLPHAAGVSHYQIMRANRNHPEFADGLGFTYNHAPDMTYLNGYFWVQYISNQIDEHEPGGLSLIVKSKDGINWDKPVISFPKLLLPAGNNVCEDGSVVTIPENEYAVMHQRTAFYIAPNGKLLTTGFYGYSPNHAVPWEKNGLGRVVREIYEDGSFGPIYFIYVMKKSGWNKDTLPYPEFTKAMIPILFPHAKLCLTINSKRSNGLKNTEMTANISC
;
A
#
# COMPACT_ATOMS: atom_id res chain seq x y z
N MET A 1 -34.70 7.57 -29.36
CA MET A 1 -34.01 6.64 -28.45
C MET A 1 -32.72 6.14 -29.11
N SER A 2 -31.69 6.97 -29.30
CA SER A 2 -30.49 6.56 -30.05
C SER A 2 -29.14 6.96 -29.44
N ASN A 3 -29.08 7.58 -28.26
CA ASN A 3 -27.82 8.15 -27.75
C ASN A 3 -27.19 7.40 -26.57
N TYR A 4 -27.66 6.19 -26.22
CA TYR A 4 -27.13 5.43 -25.07
C TYR A 4 -26.10 4.34 -25.44
N PHE A 5 -25.83 4.11 -26.73
CA PHE A 5 -24.96 3.01 -27.18
C PHE A 5 -23.54 3.43 -27.62
N GLU A 6 -23.17 4.73 -27.58
CA GLU A 6 -21.82 5.19 -27.96
C GLU A 6 -20.83 5.29 -26.77
N ALA A 7 -21.28 5.07 -25.54
CA ALA A 7 -20.47 5.30 -24.34
C ALA A 7 -19.45 4.18 -24.01
N GLU A 8 -19.53 3.01 -24.64
CA GLU A 8 -18.70 1.85 -24.24
C GLU A 8 -17.20 2.00 -24.60
N ASN A 9 -16.82 2.97 -25.44
CA ASN A 9 -15.43 3.18 -25.89
C ASN A 9 -14.88 4.60 -25.69
N GLU A 10 -15.61 5.51 -25.03
CA GLU A 10 -15.08 6.86 -24.77
C GLU A 10 -14.18 6.87 -23.52
N THR A 11 -12.99 7.47 -23.64
CA THR A 11 -12.13 7.72 -22.49
C THR A 11 -12.69 8.85 -21.62
N PRO A 12 -12.49 8.82 -20.29
CA PRO A 12 -12.85 9.95 -19.44
C PRO A 12 -12.21 11.25 -19.95
N ARG A 13 -13.02 12.28 -20.20
CA ARG A 13 -12.56 13.60 -20.66
C ARG A 13 -13.19 14.73 -19.86
N TYR A 14 -12.41 15.79 -19.61
CA TYR A 14 -12.91 17.04 -19.05
C TYR A 14 -13.32 17.96 -20.21
N ILE A 15 -14.60 18.38 -20.22
CA ILE A 15 -15.18 19.26 -21.24
C ILE A 15 -15.66 20.60 -20.67
N GLY A 16 -15.23 20.92 -19.44
CA GLY A 16 -15.56 22.18 -18.79
C GLY A 16 -14.57 23.30 -19.16
N ASN A 17 -14.87 24.51 -18.70
CA ASN A 17 -14.07 25.72 -18.97
C ASN A 17 -13.40 26.28 -17.70
N LEU A 18 -13.42 25.54 -16.59
CA LEU A 18 -12.80 25.94 -15.32
C LEU A 18 -11.40 25.34 -15.24
N PHE A 19 -10.40 26.18 -15.06
CA PHE A 19 -9.00 25.77 -14.92
C PHE A 19 -8.42 26.36 -13.64
N ALA A 20 -7.55 25.60 -12.98
CA ALA A 20 -6.89 26.06 -11.77
C ALA A 20 -5.86 27.15 -12.11
N ASP A 21 -5.91 28.24 -11.35
CA ASP A 21 -4.91 29.29 -11.33
C ASP A 21 -3.73 28.88 -10.44
N THR A 22 -2.59 28.53 -11.05
CA THR A 22 -1.41 28.02 -10.34
C THR A 22 -0.73 29.05 -9.43
N ASP A 23 -1.08 30.34 -9.55
CA ASP A 23 -0.58 31.38 -8.67
C ASP A 23 -1.35 31.44 -7.33
N LYS A 24 -2.45 30.68 -7.21
CA LYS A 24 -3.29 30.63 -6.00
C LYS A 24 -3.22 29.26 -5.34
N SER A 25 -3.13 29.26 -4.02
CA SER A 25 -3.08 28.02 -3.23
C SER A 25 -4.36 27.18 -3.32
N ASP A 26 -5.51 27.80 -3.59
CA ASP A 26 -6.80 27.13 -3.81
C ASP A 26 -7.15 26.97 -5.31
N GLY A 27 -6.23 27.36 -6.20
CA GLY A 27 -6.46 27.36 -7.64
C GLY A 27 -7.47 28.39 -8.14
N GLY A 28 -7.98 29.29 -7.28
CA GLY A 28 -9.09 30.20 -7.62
C GLY A 28 -10.39 29.47 -7.96
N LEU A 29 -10.52 28.21 -7.55
CA LEU A 29 -11.66 27.36 -7.88
C LEU A 29 -12.82 27.60 -6.90
N PRO A 30 -14.09 27.51 -7.34
CA PRO A 30 -15.22 27.57 -6.43
C PRO A 30 -15.20 26.36 -5.48
N HIS A 31 -15.42 26.61 -4.20
CA HIS A 31 -15.50 25.54 -3.20
C HIS A 31 -16.88 24.89 -3.25
N ALA A 32 -16.93 23.56 -3.26
CA ALA A 32 -18.19 22.84 -3.15
C ALA A 32 -18.79 23.03 -1.74
N ALA A 33 -20.10 23.31 -1.69
CA ALA A 33 -20.80 23.53 -0.43
C ALA A 33 -20.74 22.27 0.46
N GLY A 34 -20.45 22.44 1.75
CA GLY A 34 -20.40 21.35 2.73
C GLY A 34 -19.07 20.59 2.80
N VAL A 35 -18.07 20.94 1.99
CA VAL A 35 -16.72 20.35 2.11
C VAL A 35 -16.11 20.71 3.46
N SER A 36 -15.57 19.71 4.13
CA SER A 36 -14.86 19.84 5.40
C SER A 36 -13.48 19.19 5.30
N HIS A 37 -12.48 19.82 5.91
CA HIS A 37 -11.11 19.30 5.96
C HIS A 37 -10.80 18.85 7.39
N TYR A 38 -10.63 17.54 7.60
CA TYR A 38 -10.25 16.96 8.88
C TYR A 38 -8.81 16.45 8.81
N GLN A 39 -7.96 16.92 9.72
CA GLN A 39 -6.57 16.47 9.83
C GLN A 39 -6.52 15.19 10.66
N ILE A 40 -6.13 14.08 10.02
CA ILE A 40 -6.01 12.77 10.67
C ILE A 40 -4.73 12.68 11.52
N MET A 41 -3.63 13.22 11.00
CA MET A 41 -2.33 13.18 11.67
C MET A 41 -1.56 14.46 11.41
N ARG A 42 -0.91 14.97 12.45
CA ARG A 42 -0.01 16.14 12.40
C ARG A 42 1.39 15.71 12.83
N ALA A 43 2.32 15.67 11.89
CA ALA A 43 3.70 15.29 12.18
C ALA A 43 4.31 16.21 13.25
N ASN A 44 4.96 15.61 14.25
CA ASN A 44 5.60 16.35 15.33
C ASN A 44 6.82 15.58 15.85
N ARG A 45 8.02 16.03 15.45
CA ARG A 45 9.28 15.41 15.87
C ARG A 45 9.61 15.66 17.34
N ASN A 46 9.29 16.85 17.85
CA ASN A 46 9.64 17.26 19.22
C ASN A 46 8.66 16.74 20.27
N HIS A 47 7.40 16.54 19.87
CA HIS A 47 6.33 16.00 20.71
C HIS A 47 5.59 14.86 19.99
N PRO A 48 6.27 13.72 19.77
CA PRO A 48 5.70 12.58 19.06
C PRO A 48 4.48 11.99 19.76
N GLU A 49 4.36 12.16 21.08
CA GLU A 49 3.23 11.74 21.90
C GLU A 49 1.88 12.32 21.45
N PHE A 50 1.89 13.50 20.80
CA PHE A 50 0.70 14.14 20.23
C PHE A 50 0.35 13.65 18.82
N ALA A 51 1.14 12.74 18.25
CA ALA A 51 0.93 12.15 16.94
C ALA A 51 0.88 10.61 17.05
N ASP A 52 1.75 9.91 16.33
CA ASP A 52 1.87 8.45 16.30
C ASP A 52 2.84 7.88 17.36
N GLY A 53 3.57 8.74 18.08
CA GLY A 53 4.60 8.33 19.03
C GLY A 53 5.97 8.04 18.41
N LEU A 54 6.15 8.22 17.10
CA LEU A 54 7.39 7.89 16.38
C LEU A 54 8.26 9.12 16.09
N GLY A 55 7.65 10.30 15.94
CA GLY A 55 8.35 11.55 15.62
C GLY A 55 8.75 11.66 14.15
N PHE A 56 8.14 10.83 13.29
CA PHE A 56 8.40 10.76 11.86
C PHE A 56 7.74 11.93 11.14
N THR A 57 8.47 12.54 10.20
CA THR A 57 8.00 13.75 9.50
C THR A 57 7.69 13.54 8.02
N TYR A 58 8.12 12.42 7.43
CA TYR A 58 7.65 12.01 6.11
C TYR A 58 6.44 11.10 6.27
N ASN A 59 5.31 11.50 5.70
CA ASN A 59 4.07 10.73 5.74
C ASN A 59 3.34 10.88 4.41
N HIS A 60 3.07 9.78 3.73
CA HIS A 60 2.61 9.83 2.34
C HIS A 60 1.75 8.61 1.94
N ALA A 61 1.28 8.63 0.68
CA ALA A 61 0.54 7.56 0.02
C ALA A 61 -0.62 6.97 0.85
N PRO A 62 -1.60 7.80 1.26
CA PRO A 62 -2.78 7.30 1.95
C PRO A 62 -3.64 6.45 1.01
N ASP A 63 -4.22 5.40 1.56
CA ASP A 63 -5.36 4.69 0.97
C ASP A 63 -6.42 4.49 2.05
N MET A 64 -7.68 4.33 1.65
CA MET A 64 -8.83 4.34 2.55
C MET A 64 -9.86 3.27 2.19
N THR A 65 -10.51 2.71 3.19
CA THR A 65 -11.71 1.89 3.01
C THR A 65 -12.74 2.13 4.13
N TYR A 66 -13.94 1.60 3.96
CA TYR A 66 -14.97 1.60 5.00
C TYR A 66 -15.52 0.19 5.18
N LEU A 67 -15.44 -0.34 6.39
CA LEU A 67 -15.99 -1.65 6.74
C LEU A 67 -16.38 -1.71 8.22
N ASN A 68 -17.48 -2.41 8.52
CA ASN A 68 -17.96 -2.69 9.87
C ASN A 68 -18.11 -1.43 10.76
N GLY A 69 -18.58 -0.33 10.16
CA GLY A 69 -18.83 0.91 10.90
C GLY A 69 -17.61 1.81 11.11
N TYR A 70 -16.49 1.53 10.44
CA TYR A 70 -15.27 2.32 10.53
C TYR A 70 -14.73 2.71 9.16
N PHE A 71 -14.31 3.96 9.04
CA PHE A 71 -13.28 4.38 8.09
C PHE A 71 -11.94 3.85 8.55
N TRP A 72 -11.16 3.31 7.63
CA TRP A 72 -9.79 2.87 7.83
C TRP A 72 -8.89 3.62 6.85
N VAL A 73 -7.79 4.17 7.34
CA VAL A 73 -6.77 4.85 6.52
C VAL A 73 -5.42 4.23 6.81
N GLN A 74 -4.72 3.78 5.78
CA GLN A 74 -3.33 3.34 5.87
C GLN A 74 -2.43 4.34 5.14
N TYR A 75 -1.25 4.63 5.66
CA TYR A 75 -0.25 5.48 5.00
C TYR A 75 1.17 5.01 5.33
N ILE A 76 2.15 5.35 4.47
CA ILE A 76 3.57 5.12 4.76
C ILE A 76 4.15 6.25 5.61
N SER A 77 5.12 5.91 6.45
CA SER A 77 5.84 6.87 7.28
C SER A 77 7.34 6.55 7.37
N ASN A 78 8.18 7.59 7.22
CA ASN A 78 9.63 7.54 7.38
C ASN A 78 10.09 8.66 8.32
N GLN A 79 11.32 8.55 8.85
CA GLN A 79 11.85 9.53 9.81
C GLN A 79 11.83 10.96 9.26
N ILE A 80 12.42 11.18 8.08
CA ILE A 80 12.59 12.52 7.52
C ILE A 80 12.21 12.57 6.05
N ASP A 81 12.77 11.67 5.23
CA ASP A 81 12.75 11.76 3.78
C ASP A 81 12.07 10.56 3.10
N GLU A 82 11.69 10.76 1.84
CA GLU A 82 11.18 9.68 0.99
C GLU A 82 12.26 8.63 0.74
N HIS A 83 11.87 7.36 0.80
CA HIS A 83 12.74 6.20 0.59
C HIS A 83 13.93 6.08 1.54
N GLU A 84 13.83 6.63 2.76
CA GLU A 84 14.77 6.32 3.84
C GLU A 84 14.56 4.91 4.40
N PRO A 85 15.65 4.15 4.67
CA PRO A 85 15.57 2.87 5.35
C PRO A 85 14.81 2.94 6.67
N GLY A 86 14.06 1.89 6.99
CA GLY A 86 13.28 1.82 8.22
C GLY A 86 11.94 2.51 8.12
N GLY A 87 11.43 2.67 6.89
CA GLY A 87 10.03 3.01 6.63
C GLY A 87 9.07 1.93 7.11
N LEU A 88 7.88 2.35 7.50
CA LEU A 88 6.81 1.47 7.99
C LEU A 88 5.44 1.97 7.48
N SER A 89 4.40 1.15 7.60
CA SER A 89 3.03 1.62 7.40
C SER A 89 2.29 1.74 8.74
N LEU A 90 1.55 2.83 8.86
CA LEU A 90 0.61 3.09 9.93
C LEU A 90 -0.81 2.89 9.42
N ILE A 91 -1.72 2.55 10.32
CA ILE A 91 -3.15 2.51 10.07
C ILE A 91 -3.89 3.20 11.20
N VAL A 92 -4.99 3.86 10.85
CA VAL A 92 -5.83 4.62 11.77
C VAL A 92 -7.29 4.44 11.37
N LYS A 93 -8.20 4.50 12.35
CA LYS A 93 -9.62 4.31 12.12
C LYS A 93 -10.48 5.39 12.76
N SER A 94 -11.69 5.56 12.22
CA SER A 94 -12.69 6.49 12.74
C SER A 94 -14.10 5.97 12.48
N LYS A 95 -15.03 6.21 13.41
CA LYS A 95 -16.45 5.88 13.22
C LYS A 95 -17.22 6.92 12.41
N ASP A 96 -16.78 8.18 12.47
CA ASP A 96 -17.51 9.33 11.97
C ASP A 96 -16.74 10.12 10.89
N GLY A 97 -15.48 9.76 10.62
CA GLY A 97 -14.58 10.45 9.70
C GLY A 97 -14.02 11.77 10.25
N ILE A 98 -14.34 12.11 11.50
CA ILE A 98 -13.99 13.38 12.16
C ILE A 98 -13.01 13.11 13.30
N ASN A 99 -13.38 12.18 14.20
CA ASN A 99 -12.61 11.80 15.36
C ASN A 99 -11.87 10.50 15.04
N TRP A 100 -10.54 10.57 15.03
CA TRP A 100 -9.67 9.46 14.65
C TRP A 100 -8.95 8.90 15.87
N ASP A 101 -8.83 7.57 15.91
CA ASP A 101 -8.02 6.89 16.92
C ASP A 101 -6.53 7.24 16.75
N LYS A 102 -5.69 6.84 17.72
CA LYS A 102 -4.24 6.97 17.55
C LYS A 102 -3.75 6.02 16.43
N PRO A 103 -2.90 6.48 15.49
CA PRO A 103 -2.30 5.60 14.49
C PRO A 103 -1.52 4.44 15.14
N VAL A 104 -1.61 3.25 14.55
CA VAL A 104 -0.89 2.05 14.99
C VAL A 104 -0.14 1.42 13.81
N ILE A 105 0.95 0.71 14.09
CA ILE A 105 1.78 0.08 13.05
C ILE A 105 1.04 -1.11 12.44
N SER A 106 0.71 -1.02 11.15
CA SER A 106 0.13 -2.13 10.38
C SER A 106 1.22 -3.04 9.81
N PHE A 107 2.30 -2.45 9.29
CA PHE A 107 3.49 -3.15 8.82
C PHE A 107 4.74 -2.49 9.42
N PRO A 108 5.52 -3.22 10.23
CA PRO A 108 6.65 -2.65 10.97
C PRO A 108 7.87 -2.41 10.09
N LYS A 109 8.90 -1.77 10.65
CA LYS A 109 10.23 -1.77 10.05
C LYS A 109 10.69 -3.21 9.85
N LEU A 110 11.31 -3.48 8.70
CA LEU A 110 11.79 -4.80 8.36
C LEU A 110 13.30 -4.78 8.16
N LEU A 111 14.02 -5.51 9.02
CA LEU A 111 15.46 -5.73 8.84
C LEU A 111 15.67 -6.69 7.66
N LEU A 112 16.51 -6.30 6.72
CA LEU A 112 16.80 -7.10 5.54
C LEU A 112 17.92 -8.11 5.83
N PRO A 113 17.82 -9.35 5.32
CA PRO A 113 18.95 -10.27 5.31
C PRO A 113 20.09 -9.68 4.49
N ALA A 114 21.26 -9.50 5.12
CA ALA A 114 22.45 -9.04 4.44
C ALA A 114 22.94 -10.07 3.42
N GLY A 115 23.52 -9.59 2.31
CA GLY A 115 24.07 -10.46 1.28
C GLY A 115 23.84 -9.95 -0.13
N ASN A 116 24.08 -10.83 -1.10
CA ASN A 116 23.96 -10.54 -2.52
C ASN A 116 22.74 -11.24 -3.09
N ASN A 117 21.77 -10.45 -3.56
CA ASN A 117 20.65 -10.94 -4.33
C ASN A 117 21.00 -10.87 -5.82
N VAL A 118 21.02 -12.03 -6.47
CA VAL A 118 21.20 -12.12 -7.93
C VAL A 118 19.84 -11.99 -8.60
N CYS A 119 19.64 -10.91 -9.33
CA CYS A 119 18.45 -10.65 -10.11
C CYS A 119 18.34 -11.58 -11.32
N GLU A 120 17.13 -11.72 -11.87
CA GLU A 120 16.87 -12.56 -13.04
C GLU A 120 17.62 -12.08 -14.30
N ASP A 121 17.95 -10.78 -14.39
CA ASP A 121 18.76 -10.20 -15.46
C ASP A 121 20.28 -10.37 -15.26
N GLY A 122 20.70 -11.07 -14.20
CA GLY A 122 22.09 -11.29 -13.83
C GLY A 122 22.74 -10.14 -13.06
N SER A 123 22.03 -9.03 -12.83
CA SER A 123 22.53 -7.96 -11.95
C SER A 123 22.55 -8.40 -10.49
N VAL A 124 23.41 -7.79 -9.68
CA VAL A 124 23.53 -8.10 -8.25
C VAL A 124 23.13 -6.88 -7.43
N VAL A 125 22.23 -7.10 -6.47
CA VAL A 125 21.85 -6.12 -5.44
C VAL A 125 22.49 -6.55 -4.12
N THR A 126 23.42 -5.74 -3.62
CA THR A 126 24.08 -5.98 -2.32
C THR A 126 23.35 -5.24 -1.21
N ILE A 127 22.93 -5.99 -0.19
CA ILE A 127 22.30 -5.50 1.02
C ILE A 127 23.35 -5.54 2.13
N PRO A 128 23.72 -4.40 2.72
CA PRO A 128 24.67 -4.36 3.83
C PRO A 128 24.06 -4.91 5.11
N GLU A 129 24.92 -5.18 6.10
CA GLU A 129 24.45 -5.51 7.45
C GLU A 129 23.67 -4.34 8.06
N ASN A 130 22.67 -4.67 8.88
CA ASN A 130 21.84 -3.70 9.62
C ASN A 130 21.02 -2.75 8.72
N GLU A 131 20.71 -3.18 7.50
CA GLU A 131 19.91 -2.42 6.56
C GLU A 131 18.41 -2.70 6.71
N TYR A 132 17.59 -1.66 6.65
CA TYR A 132 16.13 -1.80 6.73
C TYR A 132 15.46 -1.59 5.38
N ALA A 133 14.36 -2.32 5.18
CA ALA A 133 13.48 -2.10 4.05
C ALA A 133 12.81 -0.73 4.12
N VAL A 134 12.30 -0.30 2.98
CA VAL A 134 11.36 0.81 2.83
C VAL A 134 9.98 0.25 2.51
N MET A 135 8.94 0.92 2.99
CA MET A 135 7.56 0.62 2.65
C MET A 135 7.10 1.50 1.49
N HIS A 136 6.30 0.93 0.59
CA HIS A 136 5.62 1.66 -0.46
C HIS A 136 4.31 0.94 -0.82
N GLN A 137 3.26 1.66 -1.23
CA GLN A 137 2.06 1.03 -1.76
C GLN A 137 1.25 1.98 -2.65
N ARG A 138 0.41 1.40 -3.51
CA ARG A 138 -0.63 2.10 -4.28
C ARG A 138 -2.04 1.57 -3.99
N THR A 139 -2.10 0.53 -3.16
CA THR A 139 -3.31 -0.11 -2.66
C THR A 139 -2.97 -0.66 -1.28
N ALA A 140 -3.82 -0.38 -0.32
CA ALA A 140 -3.70 -0.82 1.07
C ALA A 140 -4.81 -1.80 1.44
N PHE A 141 -6.03 -1.67 0.90
CA PHE A 141 -7.17 -2.44 1.41
C PHE A 141 -7.77 -3.40 0.40
N TYR A 142 -8.30 -4.51 0.93
CA TYR A 142 -9.13 -5.44 0.20
C TYR A 142 -10.18 -6.06 1.12
N ILE A 143 -11.45 -5.95 0.75
CA ILE A 143 -12.56 -6.61 1.46
C ILE A 143 -12.80 -7.95 0.76
N ALA A 144 -12.53 -9.04 1.45
CA ALA A 144 -12.70 -10.38 0.91
C ALA A 144 -14.19 -10.78 0.84
N PRO A 145 -14.59 -11.72 -0.06
CA PRO A 145 -15.99 -12.12 -0.22
C PRO A 145 -16.63 -12.72 1.05
N ASN A 146 -15.81 -13.18 2.00
CA ASN A 146 -16.26 -13.67 3.30
C ASN A 146 -16.38 -12.55 4.36
N GLY A 147 -16.29 -11.29 3.96
CA GLY A 147 -16.43 -10.12 4.84
C GLY A 147 -15.16 -9.73 5.60
N LYS A 148 -14.05 -10.46 5.44
CA LYS A 148 -12.80 -10.14 6.14
C LYS A 148 -12.06 -8.96 5.49
N LEU A 149 -11.49 -8.09 6.31
CA LEU A 149 -10.68 -6.97 5.86
C LEU A 149 -9.20 -7.36 5.80
N LEU A 150 -8.60 -7.21 4.62
CA LEU A 150 -7.17 -7.36 4.44
C LEU A 150 -6.52 -6.00 4.26
N THR A 151 -5.38 -5.84 4.91
CA THR A 151 -4.45 -4.75 4.63
C THR A 151 -3.22 -5.29 3.91
N THR A 152 -2.71 -4.53 2.95
CA THR A 152 -1.55 -4.88 2.13
C THR A 152 -0.53 -3.74 2.14
N GLY A 153 0.71 -4.09 1.89
CA GLY A 153 1.82 -3.16 1.76
C GLY A 153 2.88 -3.78 0.88
N PHE A 154 3.96 -3.07 0.60
CA PHE A 154 5.07 -3.63 -0.15
C PHE A 154 6.40 -3.18 0.44
N TYR A 155 7.29 -4.15 0.64
CA TYR A 155 8.66 -3.91 1.09
C TYR A 155 9.60 -3.88 -0.11
N GLY A 156 10.52 -2.93 -0.08
CA GLY A 156 11.64 -2.85 -1.01
C GLY A 156 12.92 -2.41 -0.32
N TYR A 157 14.02 -2.49 -1.04
CA TYR A 157 15.30 -1.91 -0.65
C TYR A 157 15.55 -0.65 -1.48
N SER A 158 16.16 0.38 -0.89
CA SER A 158 16.36 1.67 -1.56
C SER A 158 17.75 2.24 -1.25
N PRO A 159 18.82 1.64 -1.81
CA PRO A 159 20.15 2.20 -1.66
C PRO A 159 20.20 3.56 -2.36
N ASN A 160 20.66 4.60 -1.66
CA ASN A 160 20.78 5.97 -2.19
C ASN A 160 19.45 6.48 -2.82
N HIS A 161 18.32 6.26 -2.15
CA HIS A 161 16.98 6.65 -2.62
C HIS A 161 16.56 6.03 -3.97
N ALA A 162 17.16 4.89 -4.34
CA ALA A 162 16.77 4.17 -5.55
C ALA A 162 15.34 3.63 -5.47
N VAL A 163 14.69 3.50 -6.62
CA VAL A 163 13.32 2.99 -6.71
C VAL A 163 13.17 1.61 -6.03
N PRO A 164 12.31 1.48 -5.00
CA PRO A 164 12.23 0.28 -4.19
C PRO A 164 11.37 -0.85 -4.76
N TRP A 165 10.63 -0.64 -5.86
CA TRP A 165 9.68 -1.63 -6.42
C TRP A 165 10.12 -2.28 -7.73
N GLU A 166 11.31 -1.99 -8.23
CA GLU A 166 11.84 -2.58 -9.46
C GLU A 166 12.81 -3.72 -9.16
N LYS A 167 14.10 -3.55 -9.47
CA LYS A 167 15.13 -4.55 -9.17
C LYS A 167 15.41 -4.68 -7.67
N ASN A 168 15.08 -3.65 -6.88
CA ASN A 168 15.32 -3.64 -5.44
C ASN A 168 14.13 -4.13 -4.60
N GLY A 169 13.04 -4.56 -5.23
CA GLY A 169 11.82 -4.92 -4.49
C GLY A 169 11.88 -6.29 -3.84
N LEU A 170 11.28 -6.42 -2.66
CA LEU A 170 11.11 -7.71 -1.98
C LEU A 170 9.81 -8.37 -2.40
N GLY A 171 8.71 -7.64 -2.24
CA GLY A 171 7.39 -8.21 -2.45
C GLY A 171 6.27 -7.51 -1.72
N ARG A 172 5.05 -7.92 -2.07
CA ARG A 172 3.82 -7.44 -1.45
C ARG A 172 3.49 -8.31 -0.25
N VAL A 173 3.17 -7.66 0.86
CA VAL A 173 2.72 -8.29 2.10
C VAL A 173 1.23 -8.08 2.32
N VAL A 174 0.63 -8.99 3.07
CA VAL A 174 -0.77 -8.96 3.48
C VAL A 174 -0.90 -9.40 4.93
N ARG A 175 -1.89 -8.85 5.63
CA ARG A 175 -2.40 -9.39 6.90
C ARG A 175 -3.88 -9.04 7.07
N GLU A 176 -4.58 -9.81 7.88
CA GLU A 176 -5.98 -9.53 8.24
C GLU A 176 -6.05 -8.41 9.30
N ILE A 177 -7.06 -7.56 9.18
CA ILE A 177 -7.54 -6.69 10.24
C ILE A 177 -8.78 -7.36 10.83
N TYR A 178 -8.70 -7.78 12.09
CA TYR A 178 -9.82 -8.40 12.80
C TYR A 178 -10.87 -7.37 13.20
N GLU A 179 -12.08 -7.82 13.53
CA GLU A 179 -13.21 -6.95 13.89
C GLU A 179 -12.92 -6.08 15.13
N ASP A 180 -12.13 -6.59 16.07
CA ASP A 180 -11.67 -5.84 17.25
C ASP A 180 -10.59 -4.78 16.92
N GLY A 181 -10.09 -4.78 15.69
CA GLY A 181 -9.03 -3.91 15.19
C GLY A 181 -7.62 -4.41 15.45
N SER A 182 -7.46 -5.62 16.01
CA SER A 182 -6.17 -6.28 16.09
C SER A 182 -5.77 -6.87 14.72
N PHE A 183 -4.51 -7.29 14.59
CA PHE A 183 -3.97 -7.72 13.29
C PHE A 183 -3.50 -9.17 13.31
N GLY A 184 -3.86 -9.92 12.26
CA GLY A 184 -3.34 -11.26 12.01
C GLY A 184 -1.86 -11.24 11.60
N PRO A 185 -1.19 -12.39 11.47
CA PRO A 185 0.21 -12.48 11.04
C PRO A 185 0.46 -11.88 9.63
N ILE A 186 1.70 -11.47 9.37
CA ILE A 186 2.14 -10.91 8.09
C ILE A 186 2.62 -12.03 7.17
N TYR A 187 2.20 -11.97 5.90
CA TYR A 187 2.63 -12.90 4.85
C TYR A 187 3.01 -12.16 3.58
N PHE A 188 3.96 -12.68 2.82
CA PHE A 188 4.17 -12.24 1.44
C PHE A 188 3.13 -12.87 0.51
N ILE A 189 2.21 -12.07 -0.02
CA ILE A 189 1.24 -12.51 -1.05
C ILE A 189 1.83 -12.49 -2.46
N TYR A 190 2.91 -11.74 -2.65
CA TYR A 190 3.68 -11.71 -3.88
C TYR A 190 5.16 -11.51 -3.56
N VAL A 191 6.01 -12.34 -4.15
CA VAL A 191 7.46 -12.32 -3.96
C VAL A 191 8.13 -11.89 -5.27
N MET A 192 9.06 -10.95 -5.19
CA MET A 192 9.82 -10.47 -6.34
C MET A 192 10.99 -11.38 -6.65
N LYS A 193 10.68 -12.52 -7.27
CA LYS A 193 11.69 -13.48 -7.74
C LYS A 193 12.69 -12.86 -8.71
N LYS A 194 12.23 -11.90 -9.53
CA LYS A 194 13.11 -11.14 -10.46
C LYS A 194 14.23 -10.37 -9.75
N SER A 195 14.04 -10.08 -8.46
CA SER A 195 14.99 -9.37 -7.60
C SER A 195 15.81 -10.31 -6.72
N GLY A 196 15.79 -11.62 -7.00
CA GLY A 196 16.56 -12.64 -6.27
C GLY A 196 15.89 -13.18 -5.00
N TRP A 197 14.70 -12.67 -4.63
CA TRP A 197 14.00 -13.13 -3.43
C TRP A 197 13.29 -14.46 -3.63
N ASN A 198 13.33 -15.31 -2.61
CA ASN A 198 12.67 -16.61 -2.60
C ASN A 198 12.26 -17.00 -1.18
N LYS A 199 11.47 -18.06 -1.03
CA LYS A 199 10.92 -18.52 0.26
C LYS A 199 11.97 -18.70 1.37
N ASP A 200 13.21 -19.02 1.02
CA ASP A 200 14.29 -19.31 1.98
C ASP A 200 15.00 -18.03 2.44
N THR A 201 14.81 -16.91 1.73
CA THR A 201 15.41 -15.60 2.03
C THR A 201 14.41 -14.56 2.51
N LEU A 202 13.11 -14.88 2.58
CA LEU A 202 12.09 -13.93 3.00
C LEU A 202 12.03 -13.77 4.52
N PRO A 203 11.91 -12.52 5.02
CA PRO A 203 11.74 -12.28 6.46
C PRO A 203 10.38 -12.69 7.04
N TYR A 204 9.37 -12.86 6.18
CA TYR A 204 8.04 -13.38 6.54
C TYR A 204 7.67 -14.55 5.64
N PRO A 205 6.79 -15.47 6.09
CA PRO A 205 6.36 -16.59 5.27
C PRO A 205 5.64 -16.14 4.00
N GLU A 206 5.81 -16.89 2.91
CA GLU A 206 4.99 -16.72 1.71
C GLU A 206 3.56 -17.23 1.98
N PHE A 207 2.57 -16.46 1.53
CA PHE A 207 1.17 -16.84 1.60
C PHE A 207 0.94 -18.04 0.68
N THR A 208 0.40 -19.12 1.23
CA THR A 208 0.06 -20.32 0.44
C THR A 208 -1.45 -20.54 0.42
N LYS A 209 -1.96 -21.22 -0.61
CA LYS A 209 -3.37 -21.61 -0.67
C LYS A 209 -3.79 -22.46 0.54
N ALA A 210 -2.87 -23.22 1.13
CA ALA A 210 -3.11 -23.99 2.35
C ALA A 210 -3.39 -23.11 3.58
N MET A 211 -2.97 -21.84 3.55
CA MET A 211 -3.28 -20.86 4.58
C MET A 211 -4.63 -20.18 4.36
N ILE A 212 -5.29 -20.36 3.20
CA ILE A 212 -6.64 -19.82 2.96
C ILE A 212 -7.64 -20.39 3.98
N PRO A 213 -7.75 -21.69 4.27
CA PRO A 213 -8.69 -22.17 5.29
C PRO A 213 -8.33 -21.73 6.72
N ILE A 214 -7.04 -21.46 7.00
CA ILE A 214 -6.55 -21.09 8.34
C ILE A 214 -6.77 -19.60 8.59
N LEU A 215 -6.47 -18.76 7.61
CA LEU A 215 -6.64 -17.31 7.68
C LEU A 215 -8.07 -16.90 7.30
N PHE A 216 -8.72 -17.67 6.43
CA PHE A 216 -10.00 -17.35 5.78
C PHE A 216 -10.88 -18.62 5.64
N PRO A 217 -11.38 -19.20 6.74
CA PRO A 217 -12.06 -20.50 6.75
C PRO A 217 -13.30 -20.61 5.83
N HIS A 218 -13.82 -19.49 5.34
CA HIS A 218 -14.96 -19.41 4.42
C HIS A 218 -14.64 -18.73 3.06
N ALA A 219 -13.39 -18.37 2.77
CA ALA A 219 -13.05 -17.75 1.47
C ALA A 219 -12.62 -18.79 0.43
N LYS A 220 -13.28 -18.81 -0.73
CA LYS A 220 -12.66 -19.28 -1.97
C LYS A 220 -11.86 -18.13 -2.58
N LEU A 221 -10.61 -17.96 -2.14
CA LEU A 221 -9.71 -16.99 -2.77
C LEU A 221 -9.07 -17.63 -4.02
N CYS A 222 -9.63 -17.38 -5.19
CA CYS A 222 -9.00 -17.71 -6.47
C CYS A 222 -7.98 -16.63 -6.85
N LEU A 223 -6.76 -16.75 -6.31
CA LEU A 223 -5.61 -15.98 -6.80
C LEU A 223 -5.19 -16.51 -8.18
N THR A 224 -5.61 -15.83 -9.25
CA THR A 224 -5.06 -16.03 -10.59
C THR A 224 -4.09 -14.88 -10.88
N ILE A 225 -2.79 -15.14 -10.76
CA ILE A 225 -1.76 -14.19 -11.21
C ILE A 225 -1.62 -14.37 -12.72
N ASN A 226 -2.33 -13.57 -13.51
CA ASN A 226 -2.16 -13.56 -14.96
C ASN A 226 -1.04 -12.58 -15.33
N SER A 227 0.16 -13.09 -15.64
CA SER A 227 1.17 -12.29 -16.33
C SER A 227 0.87 -12.28 -17.84
N LYS A 228 0.06 -11.33 -18.32
CA LYS A 228 0.04 -11.05 -19.78
C LYS A 228 1.23 -10.15 -20.10
N ARG A 229 2.24 -10.68 -20.79
CA ARG A 229 3.19 -9.86 -21.56
C ARG A 229 2.46 -9.38 -22.81
N SER A 230 1.99 -8.14 -22.83
CA SER A 230 1.67 -7.47 -24.10
C SER A 230 2.98 -6.96 -24.70
N ASN A 231 3.26 -7.38 -25.93
CA ASN A 231 4.34 -6.80 -26.72
C ASN A 231 4.01 -5.32 -26.96
N GLY A 232 4.69 -4.41 -26.25
CA GLY A 232 4.76 -3.01 -26.66
C GLY A 232 4.65 -1.93 -25.57
N LEU A 233 4.11 -2.20 -24.38
CA LEU A 233 4.00 -1.20 -23.30
C LEU A 233 4.32 -1.82 -21.94
N LYS A 234 5.37 -1.32 -21.28
CA LYS A 234 5.90 -1.82 -19.99
C LYS A 234 5.05 -1.40 -18.79
N ASN A 235 3.79 -1.82 -18.71
CA ASN A 235 3.01 -1.72 -17.47
C ASN A 235 2.53 -3.11 -17.07
N THR A 236 2.96 -3.57 -15.89
CA THR A 236 2.44 -4.80 -15.28
C THR A 236 1.17 -4.41 -14.51
N GLU A 237 0.01 -4.58 -15.13
CA GLU A 237 -1.26 -4.45 -14.40
C GLU A 237 -1.51 -5.71 -13.57
N MET A 238 -1.56 -5.56 -12.25
CA MET A 238 -2.09 -6.60 -11.36
C MET A 238 -3.60 -6.48 -11.31
N THR A 239 -4.31 -7.32 -12.06
CA THR A 239 -5.75 -7.52 -11.91
C THR A 239 -6.01 -8.75 -11.05
N ALA A 240 -6.59 -8.56 -9.87
CA ALA A 240 -7.13 -9.64 -9.06
C ALA A 240 -8.57 -9.90 -9.50
N ASN A 241 -8.80 -10.90 -10.35
CA ASN A 241 -10.14 -11.33 -10.73
C ASN A 241 -10.58 -12.52 -9.88
N ILE A 242 -11.76 -12.41 -9.27
CA ILE A 242 -12.44 -13.51 -8.58
C ILE A 242 -13.70 -13.83 -9.39
N SER A 243 -13.77 -15.05 -9.91
CA SER A 243 -15.01 -15.63 -10.45
C SER A 243 -15.53 -16.70 -9.49
N CYS A 244 -16.85 -16.82 -9.42
CA CYS A 244 -17.62 -17.73 -8.55
C CYS A 244 -17.21 -19.21 -8.66
#